data_AF-A0A937ZCU0-F1
#
_entry.id   AF-A0A937ZCU0-F1
#
_cell.length_a   1.000
_cell.length_b   1.000
_cell.length_c   1.000
_cell.angle_alpha   90.00
_cell.angle_beta   90.00
_cell.angle_gamma   90.00
#
_symmetry.space_group_name_H-M   'P 1'
#
loop_
_entity.id
_entity.type
_entity.pdbx_description
1 polymer ?
#
loop_
_entity_poly.entity_id
_entity_poly.type
_entity_poly.pdbx_seq_one_letter_code
_entity_poly.pdbx_strand_id
1 'polypeptide(L)'
;MRKNAVRLGATDLVTMCDEHLQSRTPVQKKPTQDTHSEHSATDVVTGYHFVCARDRGVSPAEPGHFWSGSWVVAEGNVRNSLKYDAYLALHESKTAPSYRQGKIVRYRRSARDMLPAEAPGAASRREEGIEFLVRETNEPYAWVGGGAGEKGYRWTKIAAFLNAESAASEGVAQ
;
A
#
# COMPACT_ATOMS: atom_id res chain seq x y z
N MET A 1 -36.88 7.94 -6.76
CA MET A 1 -37.81 7.66 -7.89
C MET A 1 -39.20 7.17 -7.48
N ARG A 2 -39.38 6.36 -6.42
CA ARG A 2 -40.69 5.82 -5.99
C ARG A 2 -41.80 6.88 -5.77
N LYS A 3 -41.45 8.02 -5.16
CA LYS A 3 -42.40 9.09 -4.84
C LYS A 3 -42.98 9.82 -6.06
N ASN A 4 -42.27 9.83 -7.20
CA ASN A 4 -42.76 10.48 -8.43
C ASN A 4 -43.69 9.59 -9.25
N ALA A 5 -43.51 8.27 -9.22
CA ALA A 5 -44.34 7.32 -9.98
C ALA A 5 -45.76 7.18 -9.39
N VAL A 6 -45.88 7.18 -8.05
CA VAL A 6 -47.18 7.15 -7.34
C VAL A 6 -48.02 8.39 -7.67
N ARG A 7 -47.38 9.54 -7.91
CA ARG A 7 -48.07 10.79 -8.23
C ARG A 7 -48.67 10.83 -9.64
N LEU A 8 -48.23 9.95 -10.55
CA LEU A 8 -48.62 9.96 -11.97
C LEU A 8 -49.57 8.81 -12.36
N GLY A 9 -50.09 8.04 -11.39
CA GLY A 9 -51.06 6.98 -11.66
C GLY A 9 -50.53 5.79 -12.47
N ALA A 10 -49.22 5.67 -12.64
CA ALA A 10 -48.57 4.59 -13.40
C ALA A 10 -48.35 3.36 -12.51
N THR A 11 -49.44 2.70 -12.12
CA THR A 11 -49.44 1.48 -11.28
C THR A 11 -48.58 0.36 -11.87
N ASP A 12 -48.53 0.23 -13.20
CA ASP A 12 -47.76 -0.82 -13.88
C ASP A 12 -46.24 -0.71 -13.65
N LEU A 13 -45.72 0.51 -13.53
CA LEU A 13 -44.29 0.75 -13.26
C LEU A 13 -43.92 0.49 -11.80
N VAL A 14 -44.88 0.60 -10.88
CA VAL A 14 -44.68 0.28 -9.46
C VAL A 14 -44.62 -1.24 -9.28
N THR A 15 -45.52 -1.97 -9.94
CA THR A 15 -45.53 -3.44 -9.93
C THR A 15 -44.25 -4.01 -10.51
N MET A 16 -43.77 -3.50 -11.66
CA MET A 16 -42.49 -3.93 -12.24
C MET A 16 -41.29 -3.64 -11.32
N CYS A 17 -41.29 -2.53 -10.59
CA CYS A 17 -40.22 -2.23 -9.62
C CYS A 17 -40.25 -3.18 -8.42
N ASP A 18 -41.44 -3.49 -7.91
CA ASP A 18 -41.58 -4.37 -6.74
C ASP A 18 -41.25 -5.83 -7.11
N GLU A 19 -41.59 -6.30 -8.31
CA GLU A 19 -41.17 -7.61 -8.84
C GLU A 19 -39.64 -7.71 -9.00
N HIS A 20 -38.99 -6.65 -9.50
CA HIS A 20 -37.52 -6.60 -9.65
C HIS A 20 -36.77 -6.50 -8.31
N LEU A 21 -37.42 -5.98 -7.26
CA LEU A 21 -36.87 -5.94 -5.91
C LEU A 21 -37.00 -7.31 -5.22
N GLN A 22 -38.11 -8.02 -5.46
CA GLN A 22 -38.34 -9.36 -4.91
C GLN A 22 -37.48 -10.45 -5.58
N SER A 23 -37.10 -10.27 -6.84
CA SER A 23 -36.21 -11.20 -7.57
C SER A 23 -34.73 -11.08 -7.21
N ARG A 24 -34.34 -10.06 -6.42
CA ARG A 24 -32.95 -9.92 -5.95
C ARG A 24 -32.67 -10.99 -4.91
N THR A 25 -31.91 -12.01 -5.31
CA THR A 25 -31.18 -12.85 -4.37
C THR A 25 -30.41 -11.94 -3.42
N PRO A 26 -30.56 -12.07 -2.09
CA PRO A 26 -29.79 -11.26 -1.16
C PRO A 26 -28.32 -11.45 -1.53
N VAL A 27 -27.63 -10.34 -1.81
CA VAL A 27 -26.18 -10.36 -1.97
C VAL A 27 -25.68 -11.00 -0.70
N GLN A 28 -25.24 -12.26 -0.80
CA GLN A 28 -24.54 -12.91 0.28
C GLN A 28 -23.37 -11.98 0.56
N LYS A 29 -23.44 -11.27 1.69
CA LYS A 29 -22.29 -10.56 2.20
C LYS A 29 -21.25 -11.66 2.32
N LYS A 30 -20.31 -11.70 1.37
CA LYS A 30 -19.07 -12.43 1.58
C LYS A 30 -18.63 -12.00 2.98
N PRO A 31 -18.29 -12.93 3.89
CA PRO A 31 -17.73 -12.55 5.17
C PRO A 31 -16.68 -11.51 4.84
N THR A 32 -16.89 -10.28 5.31
CA THR A 32 -15.78 -9.34 5.42
C THR A 32 -14.81 -10.11 6.28
N GLN A 33 -13.83 -10.74 5.64
CA GLN A 33 -12.65 -11.20 6.33
C GLN A 33 -12.20 -9.93 7.04
N ASP A 34 -12.35 -9.94 8.36
CA ASP A 34 -11.62 -9.02 9.19
C ASP A 34 -10.20 -9.11 8.68
N THR A 35 -9.75 -8.05 8.00
CA THR A 35 -8.33 -7.81 7.80
C THR A 35 -7.81 -7.45 9.18
N HIS A 36 -7.80 -8.44 10.08
CA HIS A 36 -6.94 -8.43 11.23
C HIS A 36 -5.55 -8.22 10.65
N SER A 37 -5.04 -7.01 10.83
CA SER A 37 -3.61 -6.79 10.84
C SER A 37 -3.06 -7.82 11.82
N GLU A 38 -2.45 -8.90 11.31
CA GLU A 38 -1.72 -9.89 12.13
C GLU A 38 -0.54 -9.25 12.89
N HIS A 39 -0.33 -7.95 12.71
CA HIS A 39 0.74 -7.17 13.28
C HIS A 39 0.22 -6.36 14.46
N SER A 40 0.90 -6.57 15.59
CA SER A 40 0.71 -5.86 16.84
C SER A 40 1.30 -4.45 16.77
N ALA A 41 0.95 -3.59 17.74
CA ALA A 41 1.58 -2.27 17.89
C ALA A 41 3.11 -2.32 18.12
N THR A 42 3.67 -3.51 18.37
CA THR A 42 5.11 -3.74 18.57
C THR A 42 5.84 -4.23 17.31
N ASP A 43 5.13 -4.31 16.19
CA ASP A 43 5.70 -4.69 14.90
C ASP A 43 5.96 -3.44 14.05
N VAL A 44 7.10 -3.43 13.36
CA VAL A 44 7.49 -2.35 12.43
C VAL A 44 7.71 -2.94 11.05
N VAL A 45 7.46 -2.12 10.02
CA VAL A 45 7.81 -2.49 8.65
C VAL A 45 9.30 -2.25 8.46
N THR A 46 10.04 -3.30 8.11
CA THR A 46 11.49 -3.23 7.85
C THR A 46 11.82 -3.41 6.37
N GLY A 47 10.85 -3.86 5.57
CA GLY A 47 10.98 -4.02 4.13
C GLY A 47 9.69 -3.66 3.41
N TYR A 48 9.81 -2.79 2.42
CA TYR A 48 8.72 -2.42 1.51
C TYR A 48 8.96 -3.08 0.16
N HIS A 49 8.05 -3.97 -0.25
CA HIS A 49 8.11 -4.63 -1.54
C HIS A 49 6.98 -4.11 -2.42
N PHE A 50 7.31 -3.55 -3.57
CA PHE A 50 6.32 -3.01 -4.50
C PHE A 50 6.50 -3.58 -5.89
N VAL A 51 5.40 -3.98 -6.52
CA VAL A 51 5.39 -4.26 -7.95
C VAL A 51 5.33 -2.92 -8.69
N CYS A 52 6.37 -2.63 -9.46
CA CYS A 52 6.50 -1.42 -10.25
C CYS A 52 7.05 -1.81 -11.63
N ALA A 53 6.26 -1.67 -12.68
CA ALA A 53 6.72 -2.00 -14.02
C ALA A 53 7.63 -0.89 -14.56
N ARG A 54 8.85 -1.25 -14.97
CA ARG A 54 9.77 -0.40 -15.74
C ARG A 54 10.07 0.97 -15.11
N ASP A 55 10.40 1.00 -13.82
CA ASP A 55 10.76 2.26 -13.12
C ASP A 55 9.67 3.36 -13.21
N ARG A 56 8.39 3.00 -13.36
CA ARG A 56 7.32 4.00 -13.48
C ARG A 56 7.27 4.91 -12.26
N GLY A 57 7.47 6.20 -12.48
CA GLY A 57 7.47 7.23 -11.43
C GLY A 57 8.73 7.23 -10.56
N VAL A 58 9.70 6.36 -10.83
CA VAL A 58 11.01 6.40 -10.20
C VAL A 58 11.81 7.53 -10.84
N SER A 59 12.48 8.34 -10.03
CA SER A 59 13.33 9.44 -10.52
C SER A 59 14.69 9.45 -9.82
N PRO A 60 15.77 9.78 -10.54
CA PRO A 60 17.08 9.94 -9.91
C PRO A 60 17.06 11.14 -8.95
N ALA A 61 17.81 11.04 -7.85
CA ALA A 61 17.94 12.13 -6.88
C ALA A 61 19.37 12.69 -6.87
N GLU A 62 20.30 11.89 -6.36
CA GLU A 62 21.72 12.17 -6.23
C GLU A 62 22.49 10.89 -6.58
N PRO A 63 23.82 10.92 -6.79
CA PRO A 63 24.58 9.70 -7.07
C PRO A 63 24.30 8.60 -6.02
N GLY A 64 23.92 7.42 -6.50
CA GLY A 64 23.55 6.28 -5.66
C GLY A 64 22.21 6.42 -4.93
N HIS A 65 21.35 7.38 -5.31
CA HIS A 65 20.04 7.58 -4.72
C HIS A 65 18.94 7.78 -5.76
N PHE A 66 17.75 7.26 -5.45
CA PHE A 66 16.54 7.47 -6.25
C PHE A 66 15.33 7.78 -5.37
N TRP A 67 14.40 8.54 -5.94
CA TRP A 67 13.04 8.64 -5.43
C TRP A 67 12.21 7.52 -6.04
N SER A 68 11.48 6.78 -5.20
CA SER A 68 10.47 5.85 -5.68
C SER A 68 9.30 6.60 -6.33
N GLY A 69 8.42 5.86 -7.03
CA GLY A 69 7.07 6.35 -7.31
C GLY A 69 6.26 6.63 -6.03
N SER A 70 5.06 7.18 -6.21
CA SER A 70 4.15 7.54 -5.12
C SER A 70 3.30 6.35 -4.67
N TRP A 71 3.41 5.96 -3.40
CA TRP A 71 2.75 4.78 -2.83
C TRP A 71 1.76 5.14 -1.72
N VAL A 72 0.58 4.56 -1.74
CA VAL A 72 -0.36 4.64 -0.59
C VAL A 72 0.11 3.68 0.50
N VAL A 73 0.72 4.24 1.55
CA VAL A 73 1.18 3.54 2.75
C VAL A 73 0.80 4.36 3.98
N ALA A 74 0.64 3.71 5.14
CA ALA A 74 0.40 4.42 6.38
C ALA A 74 1.67 5.19 6.80
N GLU A 75 1.60 6.52 6.90
CA GLU A 75 2.76 7.35 7.25
C GLU A 75 3.35 7.00 8.62
N GLY A 76 2.51 6.56 9.57
CA GLY A 76 2.96 6.07 10.87
C GLY A 76 3.96 4.91 10.75
N ASN A 77 3.73 3.99 9.79
CA ASN A 77 4.67 2.90 9.52
C ASN A 77 5.98 3.46 8.97
N VAL A 78 5.91 4.38 8.00
CA VAL A 78 7.10 4.96 7.36
C VAL A 78 7.99 5.69 8.37
N ARG A 79 7.39 6.46 9.28
CA ARG A 79 8.15 7.15 10.35
C ARG A 79 8.90 6.18 11.25
N ASN A 80 8.27 5.07 11.63
CA ASN A 80 8.91 4.04 12.43
C ASN A 80 9.99 3.30 11.62
N SER A 81 9.71 2.98 10.36
CA SER A 81 10.63 2.29 9.45
C SER A 81 11.96 3.01 9.24
N LEU A 82 11.95 4.35 9.17
CA LEU A 82 13.18 5.14 9.11
C LEU A 82 14.08 4.94 10.34
N LYS A 83 13.51 4.74 11.52
CA LYS A 83 14.27 4.52 12.75
C LYS A 83 14.95 3.14 12.77
N TYR A 84 14.38 2.15 12.09
CA TYR A 84 14.84 0.76 12.08
C TYR A 84 15.46 0.35 10.74
N ASP A 85 16.09 1.30 10.05
CA ASP A 85 16.87 1.08 8.82
C ASP A 85 16.15 0.22 7.75
N ALA A 86 14.87 0.54 7.53
CA ALA A 86 14.04 -0.17 6.58
C ALA A 86 14.55 -0.02 5.14
N TYR A 87 14.27 -1.03 4.32
CA TYR A 87 14.61 -1.04 2.90
C TYR A 87 13.37 -0.98 2.01
N LEU A 88 13.59 -0.60 0.76
CA LEU A 88 12.61 -0.65 -0.32
C LEU A 88 13.14 -1.55 -1.44
N ALA A 89 12.25 -2.33 -2.03
CA ALA A 89 12.52 -3.24 -3.13
C ALA A 89 11.41 -3.11 -4.19
N LEU A 90 11.80 -2.76 -5.42
CA LEU A 90 10.93 -2.67 -6.58
C LEU A 90 11.08 -3.92 -7.44
N HIS A 91 9.94 -4.50 -7.82
CA HIS A 91 9.87 -5.75 -8.57
C HIS A 91 9.05 -5.58 -9.84
N GLU A 92 9.43 -6.28 -10.92
CA GLU A 92 8.58 -6.40 -12.12
C GLU A 92 7.36 -7.30 -11.83
N SER A 93 7.54 -8.31 -10.98
CA SER A 93 6.49 -9.22 -10.53
C SER A 93 6.84 -9.82 -9.16
N LYS A 94 5.86 -10.45 -8.48
CA LYS A 94 6.10 -11.10 -7.17
C LYS A 94 6.98 -12.34 -7.24
N THR A 95 7.16 -12.93 -8.42
CA THR A 95 8.00 -14.12 -8.60
C THR A 95 9.42 -13.77 -8.98
N ALA A 96 9.67 -12.52 -9.39
CA ALA A 96 10.99 -12.02 -9.74
C ALA A 96 11.68 -11.36 -8.53
N PRO A 97 13.02 -11.47 -8.41
CA PRO A 97 13.77 -10.65 -7.48
C PRO A 97 13.62 -9.16 -7.82
N SER A 98 13.94 -8.29 -6.86
CA SER A 98 13.89 -6.86 -7.09
C SER A 98 14.90 -6.42 -8.15
N TYR A 99 14.51 -5.50 -9.02
CA TYR A 99 15.41 -4.92 -10.01
C TYR A 99 16.02 -3.59 -9.55
N ARG A 100 15.38 -2.93 -8.57
CA ARG A 100 15.87 -1.71 -7.93
C ARG A 100 15.53 -1.74 -6.45
N GLN A 101 16.52 -1.48 -5.60
CA GLN A 101 16.36 -1.61 -4.16
C GLN A 101 17.37 -0.76 -3.40
N GLY A 102 17.13 -0.62 -2.10
CA GLY A 102 18.09 -0.01 -1.19
C GLY A 102 17.50 0.41 0.14
N LYS A 103 18.29 1.15 0.93
CA LYS A 103 17.89 1.65 2.25
C LYS A 103 17.08 2.93 2.13
N ILE A 104 15.98 3.02 2.87
CA ILE A 104 15.15 4.21 2.90
C ILE A 104 15.84 5.24 3.79
N VAL A 105 16.20 6.38 3.23
CA VAL A 105 16.89 7.46 3.96
C VAL A 105 15.95 8.63 4.29
N ARG A 106 14.90 8.84 3.48
CA ARG A 106 13.91 9.89 3.69
C ARG A 106 12.60 9.53 2.99
N TYR A 107 11.52 10.23 3.33
CA TYR A 107 10.29 10.23 2.53
C TYR A 107 9.75 11.65 2.32
N ARG A 108 8.85 11.79 1.35
CA ARG A 108 8.01 12.97 1.17
C ARG A 108 6.60 12.56 0.81
N ARG A 109 5.63 13.44 1.07
CA ARG A 109 4.27 13.30 0.56
C ARG A 109 4.22 13.84 -0.87
N SER A 110 3.50 13.17 -1.76
CA SER A 110 3.25 13.65 -3.12
C SER A 110 1.79 13.41 -3.52
N ALA A 111 1.30 14.21 -4.47
CA ALA A 111 0.00 13.94 -5.07
C ALA A 111 0.09 12.66 -5.93
N ARG A 112 -0.93 11.80 -5.89
CA ARG A 112 -1.02 10.68 -6.83
C ARG A 112 -1.44 11.20 -8.21
N ASP A 113 -0.49 11.24 -9.15
CA ASP A 113 -0.76 11.53 -10.56
C ASP A 113 -1.49 10.39 -11.31
N MET A 114 -1.79 9.27 -10.62
CA MET A 114 -2.34 8.04 -11.23
C MET A 114 -3.87 7.88 -11.08
N LEU A 115 -4.59 8.91 -10.62
CA LEU A 115 -6.05 8.90 -10.69
C LEU A 115 -6.50 9.62 -11.97
N PRO A 116 -7.37 9.01 -12.80
CA PRO A 116 -7.96 9.75 -13.92
C PRO A 116 -8.62 11.01 -13.35
N ALA A 117 -8.41 12.15 -14.03
CA ALA A 117 -9.00 13.42 -13.64
C ALA A 117 -10.51 13.22 -13.44
N GLU A 118 -10.95 13.22 -12.18
CA GLU A 118 -12.35 13.05 -11.83
C GLU A 118 -13.18 14.14 -12.49
N ALA A 119 -14.40 13.78 -12.91
CA ALA A 119 -15.33 14.70 -13.56
C ALA A 119 -15.55 15.99 -12.72
N PRO A 120 -15.83 17.14 -13.36
CA PRO A 120 -16.03 18.40 -12.66
C PRO A 120 -17.16 18.25 -11.62
N GLY A 121 -16.84 18.41 -10.34
CA GLY A 121 -17.79 18.35 -9.23
C GLY A 121 -17.60 17.18 -8.25
N ALA A 122 -16.71 16.22 -8.53
CA ALA A 122 -16.30 15.26 -7.51
C ALA A 122 -15.34 15.94 -6.53
N ALA A 123 -15.67 15.93 -5.23
CA ALA A 123 -14.75 16.38 -4.19
C ALA A 123 -13.47 15.55 -4.31
N SER A 124 -12.39 16.19 -4.75
CA SER A 124 -11.13 15.52 -5.06
C SER A 124 -10.59 14.89 -3.79
N ARG A 125 -10.85 13.59 -3.59
CA ARG A 125 -10.10 12.79 -2.64
C ARG A 125 -8.73 12.58 -3.26
N ARG A 126 -7.91 13.64 -3.28
CA ARG A 126 -6.50 13.57 -3.65
C ARG A 126 -5.86 12.66 -2.61
N GLU A 127 -5.82 11.38 -2.90
CA GLU A 127 -5.12 10.43 -2.05
C GLU A 127 -3.63 10.80 -2.13
N GLU A 128 -3.13 11.48 -1.09
CA GLU A 128 -1.72 11.74 -0.92
C GLU A 128 -0.98 10.39 -0.84
N GLY A 129 0.08 10.25 -1.64
CA GLY A 129 0.99 9.12 -1.56
C GLY A 129 2.33 9.50 -0.93
N ILE A 130 3.14 8.49 -0.66
CA ILE A 130 4.49 8.64 -0.11
C ILE A 130 5.50 8.22 -1.16
N GLU A 131 6.48 9.08 -1.38
CA GLU A 131 7.70 8.77 -2.14
C GLU A 131 8.86 8.59 -1.18
N PHE A 132 9.64 7.54 -1.41
CA PHE A 132 10.80 7.21 -0.60
C PHE A 132 12.06 7.63 -1.32
N LEU A 133 12.96 8.33 -0.62
CA LEU A 133 14.34 8.49 -1.07
C LEU A 133 15.11 7.26 -0.60
N VAL A 134 15.74 6.59 -1.55
CA VAL A 134 16.38 5.30 -1.33
C VAL A 134 17.83 5.41 -1.74
N ARG A 135 18.74 4.99 -0.85
CA ARG A 135 20.15 4.78 -1.16
C ARG A 135 20.32 3.39 -1.76
N GLU A 136 20.72 3.34 -3.02
CA GLU A 136 20.78 2.12 -3.82
C GLU A 136 21.73 1.07 -3.23
N THR A 137 21.32 -0.20 -3.35
CA THR A 137 22.15 -1.36 -3.03
C THR A 137 22.14 -2.34 -4.19
N ASN A 138 23.24 -3.07 -4.35
CA ASN A 138 23.43 -3.96 -5.52
C ASN A 138 22.79 -5.35 -5.34
N GLU A 139 22.43 -5.72 -4.12
CA GLU A 139 21.88 -7.04 -3.81
C GLU A 139 20.35 -7.08 -4.01
N PRO A 140 19.84 -7.88 -4.96
CA PRO A 140 18.41 -8.04 -5.16
C PRO A 140 17.74 -8.73 -3.96
N TYR A 141 16.54 -8.27 -3.59
CA TYR A 141 15.72 -8.94 -2.60
C TYR A 141 14.69 -9.85 -3.27
N ALA A 142 14.46 -11.02 -2.69
CA ALA A 142 13.29 -11.83 -3.01
C ALA A 142 12.01 -11.12 -2.53
N TRP A 143 10.88 -11.37 -3.19
CA TRP A 143 9.59 -10.82 -2.78
C TRP A 143 9.22 -11.27 -1.35
N VAL A 144 8.74 -10.34 -0.52
CA VAL A 144 8.21 -10.63 0.82
C VAL A 144 6.84 -9.99 1.00
N GLY A 145 5.89 -10.78 1.52
CA GLY A 145 4.53 -10.35 1.83
C GLY A 145 3.48 -11.21 1.12
N GLY A 146 2.49 -11.69 1.88
CA GLY A 146 1.46 -12.63 1.40
C GLY A 146 0.23 -11.98 0.73
N GLY A 147 0.19 -10.66 0.60
CA GLY A 147 -0.97 -9.95 0.04
C GLY A 147 -1.16 -10.24 -1.45
N ALA A 148 -2.41 -10.36 -1.90
CA ALA A 148 -2.75 -10.51 -3.32
C ALA A 148 -2.50 -9.24 -4.16
N GLY A 149 -2.37 -8.07 -3.53
CA GLY A 149 -2.14 -6.78 -4.20
C GLY A 149 -0.68 -6.51 -4.60
N GLU A 150 -0.42 -5.34 -5.17
CA GLU A 150 0.91 -4.91 -5.70
C GLU A 150 1.94 -4.54 -4.61
N LYS A 151 1.62 -4.77 -3.32
CA LYS A 151 2.44 -4.36 -2.19
C LYS A 151 2.63 -5.52 -1.22
N GLY A 152 3.85 -5.65 -0.72
CA GLY A 152 4.24 -6.57 0.33
C GLY A 152 5.03 -5.82 1.40
N TYR A 153 4.88 -6.24 2.65
CA TYR A 153 5.61 -5.69 3.77
C TYR A 153 6.32 -6.81 4.50
N ARG A 154 7.60 -6.58 4.83
CA ARG A 154 8.33 -7.37 5.81
C ARG A 154 8.12 -6.73 7.17
N TRP A 155 7.46 -7.46 8.06
CA TRP A 155 7.24 -7.03 9.43
C TRP A 155 8.30 -7.63 10.35
N THR A 156 8.68 -6.88 11.38
CA THR A 156 9.65 -7.34 12.37
C THR A 156 9.25 -6.79 13.74
N LYS A 157 9.34 -7.64 14.77
CA LYS A 157 9.13 -7.23 16.15
C LYS A 157 10.25 -6.30 16.58
N ILE A 158 9.91 -5.17 17.23
CA ILE A 158 10.91 -4.22 17.77
C ILE A 158 11.94 -4.92 18.67
N ALA A 159 11.50 -5.89 19.49
CA ALA A 159 12.38 -6.66 20.37
C ALA A 159 13.50 -7.39 19.61
N ALA A 160 13.24 -7.86 18.38
CA ALA A 160 14.25 -8.51 17.57
C ALA A 160 15.35 -7.53 17.11
N PHE A 161 15.01 -6.26 16.93
CA PHE A 161 15.97 -5.20 16.59
C PHE A 161 16.87 -4.85 17.76
N LEU A 162 16.30 -4.67 18.96
CA LEU A 162 17.06 -4.35 20.18
C LEU A 162 18.06 -5.46 20.55
N ASN A 163 17.68 -6.72 20.32
CA ASN A 163 18.56 -7.86 20.56
C ASN A 163 19.70 -7.94 19.53
N ALA A 164 19.46 -7.55 18.28
CA ALA A 164 20.48 -7.55 17.23
C ALA A 164 21.56 -6.48 17.43
N GLU A 165 21.18 -5.27 17.90
CA GLU A 165 22.16 -4.23 18.26
C GLU A 165 23.01 -4.62 19.48
N SER A 166 22.39 -5.25 20.48
CA SER A 166 23.10 -5.71 21.68
C SER A 166 24.17 -6.76 21.33
N ALA A 167 23.82 -7.75 20.49
CA ALA A 167 24.75 -8.78 20.03
C ALA A 167 25.90 -8.24 19.15
N ALA A 168 25.64 -7.19 18.36
CA ALA A 168 26.68 -6.55 17.54
C ALA A 168 27.69 -5.75 18.40
N SER A 169 27.27 -5.23 19.56
CA SER A 169 28.14 -4.49 20.48
C SER A 169 29.05 -5.37 21.34
N GLU A 170 28.71 -6.65 21.54
CA GLU A 170 29.52 -7.61 22.31
C GLU A 170 30.64 -8.28 21.47
N GLY A 171 30.64 -8.10 20.14
CA GLY A 171 31.63 -8.67 19.22
C GLY A 171 32.91 -7.85 19.01
N VAL A 172 33.06 -6.69 19.66
CA VAL A 172 34.22 -5.78 19.51
C VAL A 172 35.05 -5.75 20.80
N ALA A 173 35.35 -6.92 21.35
CA ALA A 173 36.28 -7.07 22.46
C ALA A 173 36.98 -8.45 22.41
N GLN A 174 37.82 -8.67 21.40
CA GLN A 174 38.91 -9.65 21.43
C GLN A 174 40.13 -9.11 20.69
#